data_AF-A0A081S615-F1
#
_entry.id   AF-A0A081S615-F1
#
_cell.length_a   1.000
_cell.length_b   1.000
_cell.length_c   1.000
_cell.angle_alpha   90.00
_cell.angle_beta   90.00
_cell.angle_gamma   90.00
#
_symmetry.space_group_name_H-M   'P 1'
#
loop_
_entity.id
_entity.type
_entity.pdbx_description
1 polymer ?
#
loop_
_entity_poly.entity_id
_entity_poly.type
_entity_poly.pdbx_seq_one_letter_code
_entity_poly.pdbx_strand_id
1 'polypeptide(L)'
;MILLREILIVVIAFVLLIPTPIFAPSHPEYMGQHHRSYMGMCAPGFASLDGICVLDDRCGPGAYAGRLCVMDGVIKEYLRPHHQKFAGISAENVICLEGKQLMFKHDATPACFNEASVEKMKHRGWHTEKPPIACTMEYNPVCGVDGVTYGNLCGLNAEHMAMKHRGECYVEPKESEFRNYSTSGNCKGYAECLSGYVTRIVDGDTIHVDGKSIRFALASAPELDETNGIEARNFIQTICPVDSFVLVDEDDKQTEGSHGRMLGTVYCNGVSLNQELLDSGLGYLSSEFCQSSEFEHYSWAQKHGCQPIPASTPTLDNQNDCDVSYPDFCIPSPPPDLNCVDVVYKKFTVLPPDPHNFDGDNDGIGCES
;
A
#
# COMPACT_ATOMS: atom_id res chain seq x y z
N MET A 1 85.16 -23.21 25.69
CA MET A 1 85.92 -21.98 25.40
C MET A 1 85.04 -21.07 24.57
N ILE A 2 85.03 -19.75 24.83
CA ILE A 2 84.64 -18.66 23.89
C ILE A 2 83.21 -18.80 23.27
N LEU A 3 82.14 -18.08 23.64
CA LEU A 3 81.93 -16.74 24.23
C LEU A 3 82.25 -15.55 23.28
N LEU A 4 81.19 -14.83 22.83
CA LEU A 4 81.20 -13.59 22.01
C LEU A 4 81.69 -13.81 20.54
N ARG A 5 81.29 -13.09 19.48
CA ARG A 5 80.51 -11.84 19.19
C ARG A 5 80.11 -11.91 17.66
N GLU A 6 79.25 -11.12 16.97
CA GLU A 6 78.29 -10.00 17.23
C GLU A 6 77.42 -9.73 15.96
N ILE A 7 76.65 -8.62 15.91
CA ILE A 7 76.12 -7.88 14.72
C ILE A 7 74.98 -8.53 13.87
N LEU A 8 73.74 -8.24 14.28
CA LEU A 8 72.63 -7.52 13.59
C LEU A 8 72.60 -7.33 12.03
N ILE A 9 71.36 -7.25 11.49
CA ILE A 9 70.85 -6.54 10.25
C ILE A 9 70.46 -7.40 9.02
N VAL A 10 69.20 -7.22 8.55
CA VAL A 10 68.60 -7.52 7.20
C VAL A 10 68.48 -8.99 6.73
N VAL A 11 67.52 -9.41 5.89
CA VAL A 11 66.06 -9.17 5.67
C VAL A 11 65.64 -9.99 4.43
N ILE A 12 64.37 -10.42 4.32
CA ILE A 12 63.78 -11.19 3.19
C ILE A 12 64.38 -12.59 2.95
N ALA A 13 63.61 -13.63 3.28
CA ALA A 13 63.05 -14.60 2.30
C ALA A 13 62.48 -15.85 3.00
N PHE A 14 61.15 -16.05 2.94
CA PHE A 14 60.54 -17.35 2.61
C PHE A 14 59.04 -17.16 2.36
N VAL A 15 58.54 -17.68 1.24
CA VAL A 15 57.16 -17.49 0.78
C VAL A 15 56.31 -18.73 1.09
N LEU A 16 55.20 -18.48 1.79
CA LEU A 16 53.94 -19.24 1.82
C LEU A 16 53.98 -20.76 1.58
N LEU A 17 53.87 -21.54 2.67
CA LEU A 17 53.07 -22.77 2.71
C LEU A 17 52.51 -22.98 4.12
N ILE A 18 51.31 -22.46 4.39
CA ILE A 18 50.49 -22.77 5.57
C ILE A 18 49.05 -22.98 5.07
N PRO A 19 48.37 -24.08 5.45
CA PRO A 19 47.02 -24.36 4.94
C PRO A 19 45.99 -23.37 5.50
N THR A 20 45.07 -22.94 4.64
CA THR A 20 43.92 -22.11 5.00
C THR A 20 42.98 -22.86 5.96
N PRO A 21 42.43 -22.20 6.99
CA PRO A 21 41.37 -22.79 7.80
C PRO A 21 40.14 -23.09 6.92
N ILE A 22 39.50 -24.22 7.20
CA ILE A 22 38.30 -24.67 6.48
C ILE A 22 37.15 -23.69 6.75
N PHE A 23 36.33 -23.42 5.73
CA PHE A 23 35.11 -22.63 5.86
C PHE A 23 34.25 -23.16 7.02
N ALA A 24 34.06 -22.34 8.05
CA ALA A 24 32.88 -22.48 8.89
C ALA A 24 31.65 -22.11 8.03
N PRO A 25 30.52 -22.84 8.12
CA PRO A 25 29.30 -22.41 7.47
C PRO A 25 28.90 -21.06 8.08
N SER A 26 28.65 -20.07 7.22
CA SER A 26 28.05 -18.81 7.65
C SER A 26 26.71 -19.12 8.33
N HIS A 27 26.47 -18.50 9.49
CA HIS A 27 25.12 -18.44 10.04
C HIS A 27 24.19 -17.80 8.99
N PRO A 28 22.88 -18.12 9.00
CA PRO A 28 21.93 -17.46 8.11
C PRO A 28 22.07 -15.95 8.26
N GLU A 29 22.25 -15.25 7.14
CA GLU A 29 22.27 -13.80 7.15
C GLU A 29 20.91 -13.32 7.67
N TYR A 30 20.92 -12.69 8.85
CA TYR A 30 19.82 -11.85 9.26
C TYR A 30 19.71 -10.77 8.18
N MET A 31 18.69 -10.86 7.32
CA MET A 31 18.31 -9.78 6.44
C MET A 31 18.18 -8.53 7.32
N GLY A 32 19.04 -7.54 7.04
CA GLY A 32 19.11 -6.35 7.87
C GLY A 32 17.72 -5.71 7.94
N GLN A 33 17.23 -5.42 9.13
CA GLN A 33 16.01 -4.66 9.31
C GLN A 33 16.29 -3.23 8.82
N HIS A 34 16.08 -3.01 7.53
CA HIS A 34 16.29 -1.74 6.86
C HIS A 34 15.24 -0.76 7.36
N HIS A 35 15.63 0.01 8.37
CA HIS A 35 14.85 1.08 8.98
C HIS A 35 14.23 1.98 7.88
N ARG A 36 12.90 2.10 7.81
CA ARG A 36 12.21 2.93 6.81
C ARG A 36 11.75 4.25 7.42
N SER A 37 11.84 5.34 6.66
CA SER A 37 11.46 6.66 7.16
C SER A 37 9.94 6.82 7.20
N TYR A 38 9.38 7.12 8.37
CA TYR A 38 7.96 7.46 8.52
C TYR A 38 7.77 8.98 8.54
N MET A 39 6.85 9.50 7.72
CA MET A 39 6.62 10.94 7.54
C MET A 39 7.92 11.75 7.25
N GLY A 40 8.87 11.15 6.52
CA GLY A 40 10.18 11.75 6.22
C GLY A 40 11.16 11.82 7.39
N MET A 41 10.82 11.24 8.55
CA MET A 41 11.69 11.20 9.73
C MET A 41 12.47 9.89 9.82
N CYS A 42 13.73 9.99 10.23
CA CYS A 42 14.63 8.87 10.49
C CYS A 42 15.15 8.90 11.93
N ALA A 43 15.79 7.80 12.34
CA ALA A 43 16.50 7.72 13.61
C ALA A 43 17.63 8.77 13.67
N PRO A 44 17.99 9.32 14.85
CA PRO A 44 19.14 10.21 14.98
C PRO A 44 20.42 9.51 14.50
N GLY A 45 21.13 10.10 13.54
CA GLY A 45 22.29 9.49 12.86
C GLY A 45 22.01 8.94 11.46
N PHE A 46 20.74 8.95 11.02
CA PHE A 46 20.29 8.40 9.75
C PHE A 46 19.58 9.48 8.91
N ALA A 47 19.69 9.37 7.58
CA ALA A 47 19.03 10.21 6.59
C ALA A 47 18.05 9.37 5.77
N SER A 48 16.93 9.97 5.34
CA SER A 48 16.02 9.29 4.39
C SER A 48 16.60 9.40 2.98
N LEU A 49 16.80 8.26 2.34
CA LEU A 49 17.14 8.09 0.94
C LEU A 49 16.11 7.11 0.36
N ASP A 50 15.28 7.59 -0.56
CA ASP A 50 14.25 6.81 -1.26
C ASP A 50 13.33 6.02 -0.29
N GLY A 51 12.96 6.67 0.82
CA GLY A 51 12.10 6.11 1.87
C GLY A 51 12.80 5.17 2.85
N ILE A 52 14.06 4.81 2.62
CA ILE A 52 14.89 4.01 3.52
C ILE A 52 15.76 4.96 4.36
N CYS A 53 15.82 4.74 5.66
CA CYS A 53 16.75 5.43 6.54
C CYS A 53 18.14 4.79 6.42
N VAL A 54 18.91 5.27 5.44
CA VAL A 54 20.34 4.98 5.37
C VAL A 54 21.09 5.74 6.46
N LEU A 55 22.22 5.19 6.87
CA LEU A 55 23.10 5.88 7.79
C LEU A 55 23.74 7.09 7.09
N ASP A 56 23.68 8.27 7.70
CA ASP A 56 24.30 9.48 7.14
C ASP A 56 25.83 9.34 7.28
N ASP A 57 26.56 9.48 6.17
CA ASP A 57 28.01 9.24 6.12
C ASP A 57 28.80 10.27 6.94
N ARG A 58 28.22 11.45 7.17
CA ARG A 58 28.75 12.49 8.08
C ARG A 58 28.58 12.10 9.55
N CYS A 59 27.67 11.19 9.87
CA CYS A 59 27.49 10.62 11.22
C CYS A 59 28.29 9.31 11.41
N GLY A 60 28.51 8.53 10.34
CA GLY A 60 29.40 7.37 10.29
C GLY A 60 28.84 6.08 10.95
N PRO A 61 29.29 4.87 10.55
CA PRO A 61 28.60 3.58 10.79
C PRO A 61 28.49 3.10 12.26
N GLY A 62 28.77 3.97 13.23
CA GLY A 62 28.51 3.77 14.65
C GLY A 62 27.68 4.90 15.27
N ALA A 63 26.84 5.57 14.48
CA ALA A 63 26.00 6.72 14.86
C ALA A 63 24.84 6.35 15.82
N TYR A 64 25.15 5.67 16.92
CA TYR A 64 24.23 5.48 18.02
C TYR A 64 24.23 6.71 18.93
N ALA A 65 23.15 6.86 19.69
CA ALA A 65 22.91 8.04 20.50
C ALA A 65 24.04 8.24 21.53
N GLY A 66 24.64 9.42 21.54
CA GLY A 66 25.69 9.80 22.48
C GLY A 66 26.53 10.96 21.95
N ARG A 67 26.80 10.94 20.64
CA ARG A 67 27.44 12.04 19.92
C ARG A 67 26.41 12.87 19.17
N LEU A 68 26.50 14.19 19.30
CA LEU A 68 25.73 15.13 18.49
C LEU A 68 26.29 15.09 17.08
N CYS A 69 25.54 14.57 16.10
CA CYS A 69 25.95 14.65 14.71
C CYS A 69 25.80 16.11 14.23
N VAL A 70 26.91 16.69 13.78
CA VAL A 70 26.99 18.07 13.27
C VAL A 70 26.99 17.99 11.75
N MET A 71 25.85 18.26 11.14
CA MET A 71 25.67 18.22 9.70
C MET A 71 25.75 19.65 9.18
N ASP A 72 26.76 19.96 8.36
CA ASP A 72 26.96 21.27 7.73
C ASP A 72 27.06 22.43 8.75
N GLY A 73 27.57 22.13 9.96
CA GLY A 73 27.66 23.05 11.11
C GLY A 73 26.42 23.06 12.01
N VAL A 74 25.33 22.41 11.61
CA VAL A 74 24.07 22.33 12.36
C VAL A 74 24.03 21.03 13.19
N ILE A 75 23.89 21.18 14.51
CA ILE A 75 23.62 20.04 15.40
C ILE A 75 22.22 19.50 15.12
N LYS A 76 22.10 18.20 14.80
CA LYS A 76 20.80 17.52 14.75
C LYS A 76 20.38 17.09 16.16
N GLU A 77 19.17 17.45 16.56
CA GLU A 77 18.62 17.05 17.86
C GLU A 77 18.33 15.55 17.92
N TYR A 78 18.66 14.94 19.06
CA TYR A 78 18.32 13.55 19.34
C TYR A 78 16.82 13.41 19.63
N LEU A 79 16.11 12.64 18.82
CA LEU A 79 14.69 12.32 19.01
C LEU A 79 14.45 11.69 20.38
N ARG A 80 13.50 12.27 21.12
CA ARG A 80 12.99 11.72 22.38
C ARG A 80 12.47 10.29 22.14
N PRO A 81 12.63 9.33 23.08
CA PRO A 81 12.13 7.96 22.93
C PRO A 81 10.71 7.82 22.39
N HIS A 82 9.74 8.58 22.92
CA HIS A 82 8.35 8.57 22.45
C HIS A 82 8.12 9.20 21.06
N HIS A 83 9.14 9.82 20.45
CA HIS A 83 9.15 10.24 19.05
C HIS A 83 9.86 9.23 18.13
N GLN A 84 10.72 8.34 18.66
CA GLN A 84 11.45 7.36 17.83
C GLN A 84 10.51 6.33 17.16
N LYS A 85 9.33 6.09 17.75
CA LYS A 85 8.23 5.37 17.08
C LYS A 85 7.81 6.00 15.75
N PHE A 86 7.81 7.33 15.66
CA PHE A 86 7.51 8.07 14.42
C PHE A 86 8.70 8.11 13.44
N ALA A 87 9.81 7.45 13.76
CA ALA A 87 10.82 7.11 12.79
C ALA A 87 10.71 5.65 12.32
N GLY A 88 9.85 4.82 12.94
CA GLY A 88 9.75 3.38 12.67
C GLY A 88 10.58 2.47 13.59
N ILE A 89 11.04 2.96 14.75
CA ILE A 89 11.79 2.13 15.72
C ILE A 89 10.83 1.49 16.72
N SER A 90 10.85 0.15 16.84
CA SER A 90 10.09 -0.56 17.88
C SER A 90 10.58 -0.21 19.30
N ALA A 91 9.72 -0.38 20.31
CA ALA A 91 10.00 0.02 21.69
C ALA A 91 11.33 -0.51 22.21
N GLU A 92 11.63 -1.78 21.92
CA GLU A 92 12.84 -2.50 22.35
C GLU A 92 14.12 -2.02 21.65
N ASN A 93 14.01 -1.51 20.41
CA ASN A 93 15.13 -1.03 19.62
C ASN A 93 15.41 0.48 19.81
N VAL A 94 14.69 1.15 20.73
CA VAL A 94 14.88 2.58 21.01
C VAL A 94 16.32 2.87 21.45
N ILE A 95 16.98 3.72 20.66
CA ILE A 95 18.42 3.98 20.78
C ILE A 95 18.65 5.00 21.90
N CYS A 96 19.14 4.56 23.06
CA CYS A 96 19.43 5.43 24.19
C CYS A 96 20.84 6.05 24.14
N LEU A 97 20.95 7.31 24.59
CA LEU A 97 22.22 8.03 24.72
C LEU A 97 23.22 7.26 25.59
N GLU A 98 24.50 7.23 25.18
CA GLU A 98 25.62 6.65 25.93
C GLU A 98 25.58 6.97 27.45
N GLY A 99 25.74 5.93 28.29
CA GLY A 99 25.57 6.03 29.74
C GLY A 99 24.12 6.09 30.24
N LYS A 100 23.12 5.79 29.38
CA LYS A 100 21.72 5.64 29.76
C LYS A 100 21.17 4.25 29.41
N GLN A 101 20.43 3.67 30.34
CA GLN A 101 19.69 2.44 30.17
C GLN A 101 18.28 2.73 29.63
N LEU A 102 17.85 1.92 28.66
CA LEU A 102 16.46 1.87 28.21
C LEU A 102 15.59 1.22 29.30
N MET A 103 14.45 1.83 29.60
CA MET A 103 13.43 1.29 30.49
C MET A 103 12.04 1.54 29.91
N PHE A 104 11.09 0.68 30.29
CA PHE A 104 9.72 0.67 29.80
C PHE A 104 8.76 0.97 30.94
N LYS A 105 7.70 1.71 30.64
CA LYS A 105 6.55 1.82 31.55
C LYS A 105 5.54 0.68 31.24
N HIS A 106 4.55 0.48 32.11
CA HIS A 106 3.54 -0.59 32.02
C HIS A 106 2.77 -0.72 30.69
N ASP A 107 2.76 0.36 29.90
CA ASP A 107 2.13 0.54 28.59
C ASP A 107 3.16 0.35 27.46
N ALA A 108 4.27 -0.32 27.77
CA ALA A 108 5.49 -0.46 26.97
C ALA A 108 6.18 0.87 26.58
N THR A 109 5.77 2.04 27.10
CA THR A 109 6.37 3.32 26.70
C THR A 109 7.86 3.35 27.02
N PRO A 110 8.75 3.51 26.02
CA PRO A 110 10.19 3.51 26.22
C PRO A 110 10.70 4.87 26.73
N ALA A 111 11.69 4.86 27.62
CA ALA A 111 12.44 6.04 28.04
C ALA A 111 13.88 5.70 28.49
N CYS A 112 14.80 6.64 28.31
CA CYS A 112 16.23 6.47 28.62
C CYS A 112 16.61 7.17 29.92
N PHE A 113 17.11 6.42 30.90
CA PHE A 113 17.52 6.94 32.21
C PHE A 113 19.02 6.73 32.46
N ASN A 114 19.68 7.70 33.08
CA ASN A 114 21.05 7.52 33.57
C ASN A 114 21.07 6.33 34.56
N GLU A 115 22.09 5.48 34.51
CA GLU A 115 22.19 4.24 35.31
C GLU A 115 21.90 4.45 36.81
N ALA A 116 22.48 5.50 37.41
CA ALA A 116 22.28 5.87 38.82
C ALA A 116 20.81 6.23 39.20
N SER A 117 19.90 6.35 38.23
CA SER A 117 18.47 6.57 38.45
C SER A 117 17.61 5.32 38.26
N VAL A 118 18.15 4.24 37.66
CA VAL A 118 17.38 3.04 37.25
C VAL A 118 16.62 2.42 38.41
N GLU A 119 17.29 2.16 39.55
CA GLU A 119 16.64 1.53 40.71
C GLU A 119 15.52 2.40 41.31
N LYS A 120 15.73 3.72 41.32
CA LYS A 120 14.72 4.70 41.73
C LYS A 120 13.51 4.73 40.77
N MET A 121 13.71 4.39 39.50
CA MET A 121 12.63 4.29 38.51
C MET A 121 11.91 2.94 38.57
N LYS A 122 12.58 1.83 38.93
CA LYS A 122 11.92 0.54 39.22
C LYS A 122 10.83 0.68 40.29
N HIS A 123 11.16 1.34 41.41
CA HIS A 123 10.20 1.69 42.46
C HIS A 123 9.06 2.64 42.03
N ARG A 124 9.05 3.12 40.78
CA ARG A 124 8.04 4.00 40.19
C ARG A 124 7.26 3.35 39.03
N GLY A 125 7.31 2.02 38.92
CA GLY A 125 6.62 1.28 37.86
C GLY A 125 7.30 1.39 36.49
N TRP A 126 8.63 1.32 36.49
CA TRP A 126 9.43 1.16 35.27
C TRP A 126 10.19 -0.17 35.29
N HIS A 127 10.35 -0.77 34.12
CA HIS A 127 10.88 -2.11 33.92
C HIS A 127 12.11 -2.03 33.01
N THR A 128 13.13 -2.84 33.26
CA THR A 128 14.32 -2.93 32.39
C THR A 128 14.08 -3.79 31.16
N GLU A 129 13.02 -4.62 31.19
CA GLU A 129 12.51 -5.42 30.09
C GLU A 129 11.14 -4.87 29.68
N LYS A 130 10.77 -5.03 28.41
CA LYS A 130 9.50 -4.59 27.87
C LYS A 130 8.36 -5.45 28.45
N PRO A 131 7.31 -4.88 29.05
CA PRO A 131 6.19 -5.66 29.56
C PRO A 131 5.36 -6.25 28.40
N PRO A 132 4.84 -7.49 28.55
CA PRO A 132 3.91 -8.05 27.58
C PRO A 132 2.56 -7.31 27.65
N ILE A 133 2.09 -6.80 26.51
CA ILE A 133 0.80 -6.14 26.38
C ILE A 133 -0.24 -7.18 25.95
N ALA A 134 -1.34 -7.28 26.71
CA ALA A 134 -2.46 -8.15 26.36
C ALA A 134 -3.39 -7.45 25.35
N CYS A 135 -3.53 -8.02 24.16
CA CYS A 135 -4.44 -7.54 23.11
C CYS A 135 -5.61 -8.51 22.90
N THR A 136 -6.65 -8.04 22.21
CA THR A 136 -7.74 -8.92 21.74
C THR A 136 -7.23 -9.87 20.65
N MET A 137 -7.84 -11.05 20.56
CA MET A 137 -7.62 -12.02 19.46
C MET A 137 -8.46 -11.70 18.21
N GLU A 138 -8.93 -10.45 18.08
CA GLU A 138 -9.63 -9.95 16.91
C GLU A 138 -8.63 -9.78 15.75
N TYR A 139 -8.94 -10.33 14.58
CA TYR A 139 -8.10 -10.22 13.39
C TYR A 139 -8.60 -9.08 12.51
N ASN A 140 -7.88 -7.96 12.55
CA ASN A 140 -8.14 -6.73 11.80
C ASN A 140 -6.77 -6.13 11.42
N PRO A 141 -6.07 -6.75 10.45
CA PRO A 141 -4.63 -6.60 10.31
C PRO A 141 -4.20 -5.20 9.88
N VAL A 142 -2.99 -4.83 10.31
CA VAL A 142 -2.32 -3.58 9.93
C VAL A 142 -0.84 -3.85 9.61
N CYS A 143 -0.31 -3.16 8.62
CA CYS A 143 1.08 -3.28 8.19
C CYS A 143 1.95 -2.25 8.92
N GLY A 144 3.04 -2.70 9.55
CA GLY A 144 4.06 -1.83 10.14
C GLY A 144 5.00 -1.21 9.08
N VAL A 145 5.65 -0.10 9.42
CA VAL A 145 6.70 0.51 8.57
C VAL A 145 7.99 -0.33 8.50
N ASP A 146 8.15 -1.28 9.42
CA ASP A 146 9.16 -2.34 9.40
C ASP A 146 8.84 -3.48 8.40
N GLY A 147 7.65 -3.48 7.80
CA GLY A 147 7.18 -4.55 6.91
C GLY A 147 6.59 -5.76 7.63
N VAL A 148 6.29 -5.65 8.94
CA VAL A 148 5.67 -6.74 9.70
C VAL A 148 4.14 -6.57 9.73
N THR A 149 3.41 -7.64 9.40
CA THR A 149 1.97 -7.73 9.63
C THR A 149 1.67 -7.88 11.11
N TYR A 150 0.85 -6.98 11.66
CA TYR A 150 0.28 -7.12 12.99
C TYR A 150 -1.19 -7.52 12.88
N GLY A 151 -1.60 -8.57 13.59
CA GLY A 151 -2.98 -9.08 13.53
C GLY A 151 -4.06 -8.09 13.96
N ASN A 152 -3.70 -7.04 14.72
CA ASN A 152 -4.52 -5.85 14.92
C ASN A 152 -3.69 -4.65 15.41
N LEU A 153 -4.34 -3.48 15.43
CA LEU A 153 -3.77 -2.20 15.87
C LEU A 153 -3.29 -2.20 17.33
N CYS A 154 -3.78 -3.07 18.21
CA CYS A 154 -3.23 -3.21 19.56
C CYS A 154 -1.83 -3.84 19.52
N GLY A 155 -1.63 -4.90 18.72
CA GLY A 155 -0.32 -5.51 18.52
C GLY A 155 0.72 -4.53 17.97
N LEU A 156 0.35 -3.75 16.95
CA LEU A 156 1.22 -2.72 16.37
C LEU A 156 1.61 -1.64 17.41
N ASN A 157 0.66 -1.19 18.22
CA ASN A 157 0.93 -0.21 19.29
C ASN A 157 1.76 -0.80 20.44
N ALA A 158 1.62 -2.10 20.76
CA ALA A 158 2.42 -2.78 21.77
C ALA A 158 3.92 -2.80 21.41
N GLU A 159 4.23 -2.91 20.11
CA GLU A 159 5.60 -2.75 19.60
C GLU A 159 6.07 -1.30 19.52
N HIS A 160 5.20 -0.32 19.75
CA HIS A 160 5.42 1.08 19.38
C HIS A 160 5.87 1.26 17.91
N MET A 161 5.41 0.37 17.02
CA MET A 161 5.66 0.53 15.59
C MET A 161 4.73 1.59 14.99
N ALA A 162 5.14 2.23 13.89
CA ALA A 162 4.25 3.09 13.11
C ALA A 162 3.47 2.24 12.08
N MET A 163 2.20 2.57 11.86
CA MET A 163 1.39 1.94 10.81
C MET A 163 1.78 2.53 9.44
N LYS A 164 2.13 1.66 8.50
CA LYS A 164 2.32 2.01 7.08
C LYS A 164 0.96 2.11 6.38
N HIS A 165 0.14 1.07 6.47
CA HIS A 165 -1.23 1.01 5.95
C HIS A 165 -2.08 -0.01 6.73
N ARG A 166 -3.38 -0.05 6.45
CA ARG A 166 -4.28 -1.13 6.90
C ARG A 166 -4.09 -2.39 6.04
N GLY A 167 -4.63 -3.52 6.47
CA GLY A 167 -4.39 -4.81 5.84
C GLY A 167 -3.03 -5.40 6.23
N GLU A 168 -2.71 -6.57 5.67
CA GLU A 168 -1.42 -7.22 5.87
C GLU A 168 -0.29 -6.49 5.11
N CYS A 169 0.96 -6.67 5.53
CA CYS A 169 2.10 -6.29 4.72
C CYS A 169 2.27 -7.24 3.53
N TYR A 170 2.67 -6.69 2.39
CA TYR A 170 3.11 -7.48 1.25
C TYR A 170 4.37 -8.27 1.59
N VAL A 171 4.37 -9.54 1.22
CA VAL A 171 5.58 -10.36 1.13
C VAL A 171 5.88 -10.53 -0.35
N GLU A 172 7.05 -10.07 -0.80
CA GLU A 172 7.48 -10.23 -2.19
C GLU A 172 7.49 -11.73 -2.58
N PRO A 173 6.74 -12.14 -3.64
CA PRO A 173 6.80 -13.51 -4.14
C PRO A 173 8.22 -13.84 -4.59
N LYS A 174 8.68 -15.06 -4.31
CA LYS A 174 10.05 -15.45 -4.67
C LYS A 174 10.18 -15.53 -6.18
N GLU A 175 11.38 -15.25 -6.71
CA GLU A 175 11.64 -15.27 -8.16
C GLU A 175 11.27 -16.63 -8.81
N SER A 176 11.36 -17.72 -8.04
CA SER A 176 10.93 -19.08 -8.42
C SER A 176 9.41 -19.24 -8.59
N GLU A 177 8.60 -18.39 -7.95
CA GLU A 177 7.13 -18.39 -8.01
C GLU A 177 6.65 -17.47 -9.15
N PHE A 178 7.37 -16.37 -9.40
CA PHE A 178 7.09 -15.40 -10.48
C PHE A 178 6.99 -16.02 -11.89
N ARG A 179 7.78 -17.06 -12.19
CA ARG A 179 7.73 -17.72 -13.51
C ARG A 179 6.44 -18.50 -13.79
N ASN A 180 5.63 -18.79 -12.77
CA ASN A 180 4.26 -19.29 -12.98
C ASN A 180 3.23 -18.15 -13.05
N TYR A 181 3.52 -17.01 -12.41
CA TYR A 181 2.59 -15.88 -12.27
C TYR A 181 2.22 -15.26 -13.62
N SER A 182 3.21 -15.06 -14.50
CA SER A 182 3.02 -14.55 -15.88
C SER A 182 2.28 -15.51 -16.84
N THR A 183 1.92 -16.72 -16.39
CA THR A 183 1.30 -17.76 -17.23
C THR A 183 0.12 -18.47 -16.53
N SER A 184 -0.35 -17.99 -15.38
CA SER A 184 -1.38 -18.66 -14.58
C SER A 184 -2.26 -17.70 -13.76
N GLY A 185 -2.96 -16.80 -14.46
CA GLY A 185 -4.25 -16.20 -14.03
C GLY A 185 -4.35 -15.68 -12.60
N ASN A 186 -4.01 -14.40 -12.38
CA ASN A 186 -4.46 -13.61 -11.24
C ASN A 186 -5.26 -12.38 -11.68
N CYS A 187 -4.87 -11.75 -12.79
CA CYS A 187 -5.81 -11.01 -13.63
C CYS A 187 -6.92 -11.96 -14.11
N LYS A 188 -8.12 -11.42 -14.34
CA LYS A 188 -9.26 -12.16 -14.91
C LYS A 188 -9.42 -11.83 -16.39
N GLY A 189 -10.54 -12.25 -16.97
CA GLY A 189 -10.92 -11.87 -18.30
C GLY A 189 -10.01 -12.34 -19.43
N TYR A 190 -9.90 -11.48 -20.44
CA TYR A 190 -9.14 -11.62 -21.69
C TYR A 190 -8.41 -10.33 -22.11
N ALA A 191 -8.55 -9.23 -21.36
CA ALA A 191 -7.83 -7.96 -21.53
C ALA A 191 -6.32 -8.01 -21.15
N GLU A 192 -5.61 -6.87 -21.27
CA GLU A 192 -4.17 -6.82 -21.03
C GLU A 192 -3.82 -6.79 -19.53
N CYS A 193 -3.46 -7.97 -19.00
CA CYS A 193 -2.84 -8.11 -17.67
C CYS A 193 -1.43 -7.50 -17.65
N LEU A 194 -1.31 -6.25 -17.20
CA LEU A 194 -0.05 -5.52 -17.10
C LEU A 194 0.60 -5.73 -15.72
N SER A 195 1.93 -5.80 -15.67
CA SER A 195 2.68 -5.68 -14.41
C SER A 195 3.98 -4.92 -14.63
N GLY A 196 4.44 -4.19 -13.60
CA GLY A 196 5.56 -3.25 -13.71
C GLY A 196 5.70 -2.39 -12.45
N TYR A 197 6.50 -1.33 -12.52
CA TYR A 197 6.77 -0.43 -11.40
C TYR A 197 6.00 0.89 -11.53
N VAL A 198 5.51 1.42 -10.41
CA VAL A 198 4.85 2.74 -10.38
C VAL A 198 5.88 3.84 -10.62
N THR A 199 5.91 4.41 -11.82
CA THR A 199 6.85 5.48 -12.18
C THR A 199 6.36 6.86 -11.78
N ARG A 200 5.04 7.04 -11.59
CA ARG A 200 4.41 8.30 -11.18
C ARG A 200 3.01 8.06 -10.63
N ILE A 201 2.61 8.85 -9.65
CA ILE A 201 1.21 8.99 -9.21
C ILE A 201 0.75 10.36 -9.67
N VAL A 202 -0.39 10.45 -10.36
CA VAL A 202 -0.89 11.70 -10.94
C VAL A 202 -1.77 12.40 -9.89
N ASP A 203 -2.83 11.70 -9.49
CA ASP A 203 -3.93 12.17 -8.64
C ASP A 203 -4.39 11.02 -7.72
N GLY A 204 -5.65 11.02 -7.28
CA GLY A 204 -6.20 9.95 -6.44
C GLY A 204 -6.66 8.69 -7.17
N ASP A 205 -6.85 8.72 -8.49
CA ASP A 205 -7.36 7.59 -9.29
C ASP A 205 -6.50 7.19 -10.50
N THR A 206 -5.48 7.98 -10.85
CA THR A 206 -4.62 7.75 -12.02
C THR A 206 -3.14 7.68 -11.64
N ILE A 207 -2.46 6.64 -12.13
CA ILE A 207 -1.03 6.37 -11.95
C ILE A 207 -0.34 6.07 -13.29
N HIS A 208 0.99 6.00 -13.29
CA HIS A 208 1.76 5.41 -14.38
C HIS A 208 2.52 4.17 -13.92
N VAL A 209 2.44 3.11 -14.72
CA VAL A 209 3.14 1.83 -14.53
C VAL A 209 4.02 1.59 -15.75
N ASP A 210 5.34 1.51 -15.56
CA ASP A 210 6.36 1.48 -16.62
C ASP A 210 6.13 2.52 -17.74
N GLY A 211 5.57 3.69 -17.36
CA GLY A 211 5.21 4.79 -18.25
C GLY A 211 3.79 4.74 -18.84
N LYS A 212 3.11 3.58 -18.87
CA LYS A 212 1.71 3.44 -19.32
C LYS A 212 0.78 4.14 -18.32
N SER A 213 -0.16 4.96 -18.79
CA SER A 213 -1.13 5.65 -17.91
C SER A 213 -2.29 4.71 -17.58
N ILE A 214 -2.57 4.54 -16.29
CA ILE A 214 -3.59 3.64 -15.75
C ILE A 214 -4.57 4.47 -14.91
N ARG A 215 -5.87 4.41 -15.22
CA ARG A 215 -6.93 4.92 -14.34
C ARG A 215 -7.66 3.75 -13.66
N PHE A 216 -8.00 3.94 -12.40
CA PHE A 216 -8.76 2.98 -11.62
C PHE A 216 -10.19 2.83 -12.20
N ALA A 217 -10.54 1.61 -12.62
CA ALA A 217 -11.89 1.27 -13.00
C ALA A 217 -12.85 1.41 -11.80
N LEU A 218 -14.06 1.94 -12.06
CA LEU A 218 -15.14 2.23 -11.11
C LEU A 218 -14.82 3.17 -9.92
N ALA A 219 -13.58 3.49 -9.62
CA ALA A 219 -13.18 4.32 -8.50
C ALA A 219 -12.52 5.62 -9.00
N SER A 220 -13.18 6.76 -8.79
CA SER A 220 -12.67 8.09 -9.17
C SER A 220 -12.31 8.91 -7.92
N ALA A 221 -11.43 9.90 -8.07
CA ALA A 221 -11.06 10.83 -7.02
C ALA A 221 -11.30 12.29 -7.47
N PRO A 222 -11.38 13.26 -6.52
CA PRO A 222 -11.32 14.68 -6.86
C PRO A 222 -9.98 15.04 -7.50
N GLU A 223 -10.01 15.98 -8.45
CA GLU A 223 -8.80 16.46 -9.14
C GLU A 223 -7.89 17.27 -8.20
N LEU A 224 -6.62 17.47 -8.59
CA LEU A 224 -5.59 18.04 -7.69
C LEU A 224 -5.85 19.47 -7.19
N ASP A 225 -6.67 20.25 -7.90
CA ASP A 225 -7.13 21.59 -7.51
C ASP A 225 -8.51 21.61 -6.82
N GLU A 226 -9.17 20.45 -6.72
CA GLU A 226 -10.42 20.27 -5.99
C GLU A 226 -10.21 19.96 -4.49
N THR A 227 -11.32 19.94 -3.75
CA THR A 227 -11.30 19.59 -2.32
C THR A 227 -10.92 18.12 -2.15
N ASN A 228 -9.95 17.84 -1.27
CA ASN A 228 -9.40 16.51 -0.95
C ASN A 228 -8.56 15.83 -2.05
N GLY A 229 -8.43 16.34 -3.28
CA GLY A 229 -7.66 15.66 -4.35
C GLY A 229 -6.17 15.45 -4.01
N ILE A 230 -5.54 16.43 -3.34
CA ILE A 230 -4.18 16.29 -2.80
C ILE A 230 -4.11 15.21 -1.70
N GLU A 231 -5.15 15.04 -0.89
CA GLU A 231 -5.21 14.03 0.16
C GLU A 231 -5.39 12.64 -0.44
N ALA A 232 -6.27 12.48 -1.43
CA ALA A 232 -6.45 11.24 -2.19
C ALA A 232 -5.13 10.78 -2.85
N ARG A 233 -4.43 11.67 -3.58
CA ARG A 233 -3.11 11.34 -4.16
C ARG A 233 -2.09 10.94 -3.10
N ASN A 234 -2.04 11.65 -1.96
CA ASN A 234 -1.10 11.33 -0.88
C ASN A 234 -1.44 10.02 -0.16
N PHE A 235 -2.73 9.64 -0.11
CA PHE A 235 -3.19 8.34 0.38
C PHE A 235 -2.74 7.21 -0.55
N ILE A 236 -2.94 7.34 -1.87
CA ILE A 236 -2.40 6.38 -2.86
C ILE A 236 -0.87 6.26 -2.74
N GLN A 237 -0.14 7.38 -2.64
CA GLN A 237 1.31 7.41 -2.39
C GLN A 237 1.75 6.70 -1.08
N THR A 238 0.86 6.58 -0.09
CA THR A 238 1.15 5.92 1.19
C THR A 238 1.00 4.39 1.10
N ILE A 239 0.00 3.92 0.35
CA ILE A 239 -0.23 2.48 0.10
C ILE A 239 0.73 1.97 -0.98
N CYS A 240 0.89 2.74 -2.04
CA CYS A 240 1.62 2.39 -3.25
C CYS A 240 2.55 3.55 -3.68
N PRO A 241 3.67 3.76 -2.98
CA PRO A 241 4.64 4.77 -3.40
C PRO A 241 5.25 4.44 -4.77
N VAL A 242 5.80 5.46 -5.43
CA VAL A 242 6.71 5.31 -6.58
C VAL A 242 7.77 4.22 -6.31
N ASP A 243 8.14 3.49 -7.36
CA ASP A 243 8.98 2.28 -7.33
C ASP A 243 8.36 1.05 -6.63
N SER A 244 7.08 1.11 -6.22
CA SER A 244 6.33 -0.12 -5.88
C SER A 244 6.05 -0.94 -7.14
N PHE A 245 6.19 -2.26 -7.04
CA PHE A 245 5.72 -3.19 -8.07
C PHE A 245 4.20 -3.39 -7.98
N VAL A 246 3.52 -3.44 -9.13
CA VAL A 246 2.06 -3.60 -9.24
C VAL A 246 1.64 -4.60 -10.31
N LEU A 247 0.44 -5.15 -10.11
CA LEU A 247 -0.34 -5.87 -11.11
C LEU A 247 -1.55 -5.01 -11.47
N VAL A 248 -1.90 -4.93 -12.76
CA VAL A 248 -3.07 -4.22 -13.26
C VAL A 248 -3.94 -5.22 -14.04
N ASP A 249 -5.17 -5.38 -13.55
CA ASP A 249 -6.24 -6.15 -14.17
C ASP A 249 -7.03 -5.17 -15.05
N GLU A 250 -6.80 -5.16 -16.37
CA GLU A 250 -7.52 -4.26 -17.30
C GLU A 250 -8.99 -4.70 -17.41
N ASP A 251 -9.91 -3.73 -17.52
CA ASP A 251 -11.34 -3.99 -17.63
C ASP A 251 -11.68 -4.61 -19.01
N ASP A 252 -12.08 -5.88 -19.02
CA ASP A 252 -12.54 -6.62 -20.22
C ASP A 252 -13.49 -5.83 -21.12
N LYS A 253 -14.31 -4.96 -20.54
CA LYS A 253 -15.32 -4.19 -21.26
C LYS A 253 -14.83 -2.80 -21.74
N GLN A 254 -13.66 -2.32 -21.31
CA GLN A 254 -13.21 -0.92 -21.48
C GLN A 254 -11.72 -0.76 -21.88
N THR A 255 -11.18 -1.71 -22.65
CA THR A 255 -9.76 -1.78 -23.06
C THR A 255 -9.26 -0.58 -23.90
N GLU A 256 -10.12 0.08 -24.68
CA GLU A 256 -9.76 1.28 -25.48
C GLU A 256 -10.17 2.60 -24.79
N GLY A 257 -9.88 2.73 -23.49
CA GLY A 257 -10.26 3.87 -22.65
C GLY A 257 -10.04 5.24 -23.31
N SER A 258 -11.12 6.04 -23.40
CA SER A 258 -11.41 7.13 -24.35
C SER A 258 -10.37 8.26 -24.57
N HIS A 259 -9.28 8.26 -23.82
CA HIS A 259 -8.20 9.25 -23.88
C HIS A 259 -6.81 8.62 -24.04
N GLY A 260 -6.72 7.34 -24.42
CA GLY A 260 -5.45 6.61 -24.58
C GLY A 260 -4.82 6.18 -23.25
N ARG A 261 -5.66 5.84 -22.25
CA ARG A 261 -5.26 5.33 -20.93
C ARG A 261 -5.94 4.00 -20.65
N MET A 262 -5.21 3.06 -20.04
CA MET A 262 -5.74 1.78 -19.59
C MET A 262 -6.70 2.01 -18.42
N LEU A 263 -7.83 1.31 -18.42
CA LEU A 263 -8.80 1.30 -17.32
C LEU A 263 -8.71 -0.06 -16.63
N GLY A 264 -8.52 -0.09 -15.31
CA GLY A 264 -8.35 -1.39 -14.63
C GLY A 264 -8.37 -1.35 -13.11
N THR A 265 -8.34 -2.53 -12.50
CA THR A 265 -8.11 -2.70 -11.06
C THR A 265 -6.61 -2.80 -10.80
N VAL A 266 -6.06 -1.85 -10.04
CA VAL A 266 -4.63 -1.85 -9.67
C VAL A 266 -4.44 -2.54 -8.33
N TYR A 267 -3.59 -3.56 -8.32
CA TYR A 267 -3.16 -4.30 -7.14
C TYR A 267 -1.72 -3.92 -6.80
N CYS A 268 -1.53 -3.33 -5.62
CA CYS A 268 -0.23 -2.88 -5.12
C CYS A 268 -0.05 -3.33 -3.67
N ASN A 269 1.13 -3.85 -3.32
CA ASN A 269 1.39 -4.40 -2.00
C ASN A 269 0.32 -5.43 -1.52
N GLY A 270 -0.31 -6.15 -2.46
CA GLY A 270 -1.36 -7.14 -2.18
C GLY A 270 -2.78 -6.57 -1.95
N VAL A 271 -2.96 -5.24 -1.93
CA VAL A 271 -4.28 -4.59 -1.79
C VAL A 271 -4.73 -3.95 -3.11
N SER A 272 -6.04 -3.83 -3.32
CA SER A 272 -6.59 -3.10 -4.47
C SER A 272 -6.67 -1.61 -4.15
N LEU A 273 -6.06 -0.78 -5.01
CA LEU A 273 -6.08 0.68 -4.85
C LEU A 273 -7.49 1.24 -5.11
N ASN A 274 -8.23 0.64 -6.06
CA ASN A 274 -9.64 0.96 -6.33
C ASN A 274 -10.49 0.76 -5.06
N GLN A 275 -10.32 -0.37 -4.37
CA GLN A 275 -11.04 -0.61 -3.11
C GLN A 275 -10.60 0.35 -2.01
N GLU A 276 -9.28 0.50 -1.75
CA GLU A 276 -8.79 1.31 -0.64
C GLU A 276 -9.15 2.79 -0.81
N LEU A 277 -9.15 3.32 -2.04
CA LEU A 277 -9.61 4.68 -2.35
C LEU A 277 -11.06 4.89 -1.90
N LEU A 278 -11.95 3.95 -2.23
CA LEU A 278 -13.37 4.02 -1.84
C LEU A 278 -13.56 3.75 -0.33
N ASP A 279 -12.85 2.78 0.25
CA ASP A 279 -12.90 2.44 1.67
C ASP A 279 -12.34 3.56 2.58
N SER A 280 -11.53 4.47 2.03
CA SER A 280 -11.06 5.68 2.72
C SER A 280 -12.07 6.84 2.73
N GLY A 281 -13.00 6.87 1.76
CA GLY A 281 -13.87 8.02 1.50
C GLY A 281 -13.18 9.23 0.86
N LEU A 282 -11.93 9.09 0.38
CA LEU A 282 -11.21 10.13 -0.37
C LEU A 282 -11.50 10.08 -1.89
N GLY A 283 -12.06 8.99 -2.38
CA GLY A 283 -12.67 8.88 -3.71
C GLY A 283 -14.11 8.36 -3.63
N TYR A 284 -14.74 8.25 -4.79
CA TYR A 284 -16.15 7.89 -4.95
C TYR A 284 -16.34 6.90 -6.11
N LEU A 285 -17.41 6.11 -6.04
CA LEU A 285 -17.74 5.15 -7.06
C LEU A 285 -18.33 5.88 -8.28
N SER A 286 -17.71 5.69 -9.45
CA SER A 286 -18.28 6.07 -10.74
C SER A 286 -19.35 5.05 -11.15
N SER A 287 -20.53 5.18 -10.56
CA SER A 287 -21.66 4.25 -10.72
C SER A 287 -22.19 4.18 -12.15
N GLU A 288 -21.98 5.23 -12.94
CA GLU A 288 -22.27 5.31 -14.37
C GLU A 288 -21.56 4.24 -15.20
N PHE A 289 -20.40 3.74 -14.75
CA PHE A 289 -19.63 2.71 -15.45
C PHE A 289 -19.82 1.29 -14.88
N CYS A 290 -20.70 1.08 -13.88
CA CYS A 290 -20.94 -0.25 -13.29
C CYS A 290 -21.27 -1.30 -14.37
N GLN A 291 -22.33 -1.09 -15.15
CA GLN A 291 -22.78 -2.04 -16.18
C GLN A 291 -21.73 -2.23 -17.29
N SER A 292 -20.98 -1.19 -17.62
CA SER A 292 -19.90 -1.20 -18.61
C SER A 292 -18.55 -1.67 -18.06
N SER A 293 -18.47 -2.18 -16.81
CA SER A 293 -17.25 -2.74 -16.22
C SER A 293 -17.42 -4.20 -15.81
N GLU A 294 -16.38 -5.03 -15.94
CA GLU A 294 -16.42 -6.39 -15.35
C GLU A 294 -16.39 -6.36 -13.81
N PHE A 295 -15.86 -5.29 -13.22
CA PHE A 295 -15.61 -5.18 -11.79
C PHE A 295 -16.89 -4.92 -10.96
N GLU A 296 -18.04 -4.69 -11.61
CA GLU A 296 -19.36 -4.47 -10.97
C GLU A 296 -19.66 -5.50 -9.87
N HIS A 297 -19.40 -6.77 -10.16
CA HIS A 297 -19.76 -7.88 -9.29
C HIS A 297 -18.74 -8.15 -8.17
N TYR A 298 -17.68 -7.35 -8.06
CA TYR A 298 -16.71 -7.46 -6.97
C TYR A 298 -17.31 -6.89 -5.68
N SER A 299 -17.01 -7.52 -4.55
CA SER A 299 -17.58 -7.15 -3.25
C SER A 299 -17.30 -5.70 -2.82
N TRP A 300 -16.19 -5.10 -3.27
CA TRP A 300 -15.90 -3.69 -3.03
C TRP A 300 -16.79 -2.76 -3.86
N ALA A 301 -17.01 -3.06 -5.15
CA ALA A 301 -17.88 -2.26 -6.01
C ALA A 301 -19.33 -2.33 -5.51
N GLN A 302 -19.80 -3.52 -5.15
CA GLN A 302 -21.13 -3.74 -4.55
C GLN A 302 -21.32 -2.99 -3.22
N LYS A 303 -20.31 -3.04 -2.34
CA LYS A 303 -20.29 -2.32 -1.06
C LYS A 303 -20.44 -0.81 -1.22
N HIS A 304 -19.91 -0.24 -2.30
CA HIS A 304 -19.89 1.21 -2.56
C HIS A 304 -20.97 1.73 -3.51
N GLY A 305 -21.74 0.84 -4.16
CA GLY A 305 -22.93 1.26 -4.92
C GLY A 305 -23.17 0.59 -6.27
N CYS A 306 -22.25 -0.24 -6.81
CA CYS A 306 -22.54 -1.08 -7.98
C CYS A 306 -23.47 -2.22 -7.55
N GLN A 307 -24.74 -1.92 -7.37
CA GLN A 307 -25.77 -2.92 -7.11
C GLN A 307 -26.02 -3.69 -8.41
N PRO A 308 -25.71 -5.00 -8.50
CA PRO A 308 -26.23 -5.81 -9.59
C PRO A 308 -27.75 -5.78 -9.52
N ILE A 309 -28.41 -5.70 -10.69
CA ILE A 309 -29.87 -5.79 -10.78
C ILE A 309 -30.30 -7.08 -10.06
N PRO A 310 -31.20 -7.03 -9.06
CA PRO A 310 -31.54 -8.20 -8.27
C PRO A 310 -32.11 -9.29 -9.18
N ALA A 311 -31.68 -10.55 -8.96
CA ALA A 311 -32.06 -11.72 -9.74
C ALA A 311 -33.52 -12.18 -9.48
N SER A 312 -34.45 -11.23 -9.56
CA SER A 312 -35.90 -11.39 -9.53
C SER A 312 -36.60 -10.52 -10.58
N THR A 313 -35.88 -9.90 -11.52
CA THR A 313 -36.45 -9.69 -12.86
C THR A 313 -36.74 -11.07 -13.44
N PRO A 314 -37.96 -11.36 -13.93
CA PRO A 314 -38.20 -12.62 -14.63
C PRO A 314 -37.32 -12.66 -15.88
N THR A 315 -36.49 -13.68 -16.01
CA THR A 315 -35.75 -13.93 -17.26
C THR A 315 -36.77 -14.20 -18.35
N LEU A 316 -36.91 -13.26 -19.28
CA LEU A 316 -37.82 -13.34 -20.41
C LEU A 316 -37.26 -14.32 -21.45
N ASP A 317 -37.32 -15.61 -21.10
CA ASP A 317 -37.21 -16.75 -22.02
C ASP A 317 -38.40 -16.73 -22.98
N ASN A 318 -38.42 -15.77 -23.91
CA ASN A 318 -39.01 -15.82 -25.24
C ASN A 318 -38.73 -14.51 -26.00
N GLN A 319 -37.90 -14.58 -27.04
CA GLN A 319 -37.46 -13.44 -27.85
C GLN A 319 -38.51 -12.99 -28.89
N ASN A 320 -39.80 -13.05 -28.53
CA ASN A 320 -40.96 -13.00 -29.43
C ASN A 320 -42.01 -11.94 -29.07
N ASP A 321 -41.79 -11.13 -28.02
CA ASP A 321 -42.81 -10.24 -27.43
C ASP A 321 -42.23 -8.84 -27.08
N CYS A 322 -41.23 -8.40 -27.84
CA CYS A 322 -40.68 -7.03 -27.76
C CYS A 322 -41.38 -6.14 -28.81
N ASP A 323 -41.74 -4.91 -28.44
CA ASP A 323 -42.32 -3.95 -29.39
C ASP A 323 -41.25 -3.39 -30.33
N VAL A 324 -41.56 -3.31 -31.62
CA VAL A 324 -40.66 -2.76 -32.66
C VAL A 324 -40.43 -1.26 -32.54
N SER A 325 -41.25 -0.59 -31.73
CA SER A 325 -41.18 0.85 -31.45
C SER A 325 -39.97 1.22 -30.58
N TYR A 326 -39.32 0.24 -29.94
CA TYR A 326 -38.18 0.42 -29.03
C TYR A 326 -36.99 -0.46 -29.47
N PRO A 327 -36.25 -0.07 -30.53
CA PRO A 327 -35.24 -0.95 -31.15
C PRO A 327 -34.01 -1.20 -30.27
N ASP A 328 -33.71 -0.30 -29.33
CA ASP A 328 -32.48 -0.35 -28.52
C ASP A 328 -32.56 -1.38 -27.38
N PHE A 329 -33.75 -1.57 -26.80
CA PHE A 329 -33.99 -2.42 -25.63
C PHE A 329 -35.35 -3.12 -25.74
N CYS A 330 -35.42 -4.42 -25.41
CA CYS A 330 -36.70 -5.14 -25.41
C CYS A 330 -37.64 -4.61 -24.33
N ILE A 331 -38.65 -3.83 -24.75
CA ILE A 331 -39.81 -3.41 -23.96
C ILE A 331 -41.04 -4.02 -24.65
N PRO A 332 -41.94 -4.70 -23.95
CA PRO A 332 -43.11 -5.35 -24.55
C PRO A 332 -44.19 -4.35 -24.97
N SER A 333 -45.07 -4.74 -25.88
CA SER A 333 -46.28 -3.96 -26.19
C SER A 333 -47.25 -3.94 -25.00
N PRO A 334 -48.01 -2.85 -24.77
CA PRO A 334 -49.02 -2.81 -23.71
C PRO A 334 -50.17 -3.82 -23.96
N PRO A 335 -50.74 -4.46 -22.91
CA PRO A 335 -50.54 -4.20 -21.48
C PRO A 335 -49.48 -5.10 -20.82
N PRO A 336 -48.85 -4.68 -19.70
CA PRO A 336 -49.10 -3.46 -18.93
C PRO A 336 -48.66 -2.20 -19.68
N ASP A 337 -49.26 -1.05 -19.33
CA ASP A 337 -48.78 0.23 -19.82
C ASP A 337 -47.65 0.72 -18.90
N LEU A 338 -46.51 1.09 -19.47
CA LEU A 338 -45.25 1.34 -18.77
C LEU A 338 -44.88 2.81 -18.88
N ASN A 339 -44.35 3.41 -17.81
CA ASN A 339 -43.92 4.80 -17.78
C ASN A 339 -42.40 4.88 -17.66
N CYS A 340 -41.82 6.08 -17.83
CA CYS A 340 -40.40 6.37 -17.63
C CYS A 340 -39.87 6.19 -16.18
N VAL A 341 -40.65 5.57 -15.28
CA VAL A 341 -40.26 5.12 -13.93
C VAL A 341 -40.35 3.60 -13.77
N ASP A 342 -41.04 2.91 -14.69
CA ASP A 342 -41.21 1.46 -14.70
C ASP A 342 -40.13 0.76 -15.55
N VAL A 343 -39.51 1.50 -16.48
CA VAL A 343 -38.32 1.09 -17.25
C VAL A 343 -37.02 1.59 -16.61
N VAL A 344 -35.97 0.76 -16.67
CA VAL A 344 -34.64 1.07 -16.12
C VAL A 344 -33.83 1.99 -17.06
N TYR A 345 -34.17 2.00 -18.34
CA TYR A 345 -33.45 2.74 -19.38
C TYR A 345 -33.97 4.19 -19.52
N LYS A 346 -33.08 5.09 -19.94
CA LYS A 346 -33.33 6.52 -20.18
C LYS A 346 -32.65 6.93 -21.47
N LYS A 347 -33.21 7.92 -22.18
CA LYS A 347 -32.69 8.45 -23.45
C LYS A 347 -32.42 7.37 -24.49
N PHE A 348 -33.46 6.60 -24.81
CA PHE A 348 -33.42 5.49 -25.78
C PHE A 348 -34.25 5.82 -27.03
N THR A 349 -33.92 5.22 -28.17
CA THR A 349 -34.62 5.46 -29.43
C THR A 349 -36.09 5.03 -29.34
N VAL A 350 -37.00 5.92 -29.71
CA VAL A 350 -38.44 5.64 -29.88
C VAL A 350 -38.81 5.84 -31.35
N LEU A 351 -39.48 4.85 -31.92
CA LEU A 351 -39.98 4.85 -33.29
C LEU A 351 -41.51 4.92 -33.30
N PRO A 352 -42.15 5.78 -34.12
CA PRO A 352 -43.60 5.84 -34.19
C PRO A 352 -44.25 4.54 -34.74
N PRO A 353 -45.40 4.10 -34.20
CA PRO A 353 -46.14 4.71 -33.10
C PRO A 353 -45.53 4.38 -31.74
N ASP A 354 -45.39 5.35 -30.84
CA ASP A 354 -44.99 5.11 -29.45
C ASP A 354 -46.19 4.59 -28.62
N PRO A 355 -46.25 3.31 -28.21
CA PRO A 355 -47.45 2.77 -27.55
C PRO A 355 -47.49 3.02 -26.04
N HIS A 356 -46.40 3.51 -25.42
CA HIS A 356 -46.32 3.86 -23.99
C HIS A 356 -46.20 5.37 -23.72
N ASN A 357 -46.03 6.18 -24.76
CA ASN A 357 -45.83 7.63 -24.66
C ASN A 357 -44.54 7.97 -23.86
N PHE A 358 -43.43 7.26 -24.12
CA PHE A 358 -42.11 7.58 -23.58
C PHE A 358 -41.47 8.82 -24.21
N ASP A 359 -41.77 9.10 -25.48
CA ASP A 359 -41.34 10.28 -26.25
C ASP A 359 -42.49 11.29 -26.33
N GLY A 360 -42.58 12.15 -25.31
CA GLY A 360 -43.70 13.08 -25.13
C GLY A 360 -43.71 14.26 -26.11
N ASP A 361 -42.55 14.67 -26.61
CA ASP A 361 -42.36 15.81 -27.52
C ASP A 361 -42.00 15.42 -28.96
N ASN A 362 -41.88 14.11 -29.23
CA ASN A 362 -41.79 13.48 -30.56
C ASN A 362 -40.49 13.84 -31.30
N ASP A 363 -39.36 13.84 -30.58
CA ASP A 363 -38.01 14.08 -31.15
C ASP A 363 -37.26 12.79 -31.54
N GLY A 364 -37.76 11.63 -31.09
CA GLY A 364 -37.19 10.30 -31.28
C GLY A 364 -36.50 9.73 -30.03
N ILE A 365 -36.47 10.43 -28.90
CA ILE A 365 -35.76 10.04 -27.68
C ILE A 365 -36.72 9.84 -26.50
N GLY A 366 -36.96 8.58 -26.15
CA GLY A 366 -37.79 8.18 -25.02
C GLY A 366 -37.13 8.45 -23.66
N CYS A 367 -37.92 8.94 -22.71
CA CYS A 367 -37.53 9.12 -21.32
C CYS A 367 -36.28 10.00 -21.14
N GLU A 368 -36.34 11.21 -21.68
CA GLU A 368 -35.39 12.32 -21.54
C GLU A 368 -35.15 12.79 -20.09
N SER A 369 -36.14 12.60 -19.19
CA SER A 369 -36.23 13.14 -17.81
C SER A 369 -36.03 12.10 -16.72
#